data_AF-A0A8S9UU05-F1
#
_entry.id   AF-A0A8S9UU05-F1
#
_cell.length_a   1.000
_cell.length_b   1.000
_cell.length_c   1.000
_cell.angle_alpha   90.00
_cell.angle_beta   90.00
_cell.angle_gamma   90.00
#
_symmetry.space_group_name_H-M   'P 1'
#
loop_
_entity.id
_entity.type
_entity.pdbx_description
1 polymer ?
#
loop_
_entity_poly.entity_id
_entity_poly.type
_entity_poly.pdbx_seq_one_letter_code
_entity_poly.pdbx_strand_id
1 'polypeptide(L)'
;MNSVRTVLEEDCCTQVEFAPPGITGLAQPMDVAVMKPFKDYVRKSYLAYHIDHEFLKTPQEKRQLISRFVAEGWASIAPATI
;
A
#
# COMPACT_ATOMS: atom_id res chain seq x y z
N MET A 1 -22.25 -16.29 10.73
CA MET A 1 -20.92 -15.66 10.55
C MET A 1 -21.07 -14.21 10.96
N ASN A 2 -20.34 -13.75 11.98
CA ASN A 2 -20.40 -12.35 12.39
C ASN A 2 -19.78 -11.50 11.28
N SER A 3 -20.31 -10.28 11.09
CA SER A 3 -19.71 -9.35 10.14
C SER A 3 -18.34 -8.89 10.65
N VAL A 4 -17.43 -8.50 9.76
CA VAL A 4 -16.12 -7.93 10.16
C VAL A 4 -16.33 -6.73 11.09
N ARG A 5 -17.36 -5.91 10.83
CA ARG A 5 -17.75 -4.80 11.69
C ARG A 5 -18.09 -5.28 13.11
N THR A 6 -18.97 -6.27 13.23
CA THR A 6 -19.41 -6.82 14.52
C THR A 6 -18.23 -7.31 15.33
N VAL A 7 -17.29 -8.03 14.70
CA VAL A 7 -16.07 -8.50 15.36
C VAL A 7 -15.21 -7.33 15.84
N LEU A 8 -15.01 -6.31 15.00
CA LEU A 8 -14.22 -5.13 15.37
C LEU A 8 -14.84 -4.35 16.54
N GLU A 9 -16.15 -4.12 16.52
CA GLU A 9 -16.86 -3.33 17.53
C GLU A 9 -17.03 -4.11 18.85
N GLU A 10 -17.47 -5.37 18.78
CA GLU A 10 -17.87 -6.16 19.96
C GLU A 10 -16.69 -6.94 20.57
N ASP A 11 -15.87 -7.61 19.76
CA ASP A 11 -14.77 -8.46 20.25
C ASP A 11 -13.45 -7.70 20.41
N CYS A 12 -13.22 -6.67 19.58
CA CYS A 12 -11.98 -5.89 19.57
C CYS A 12 -12.11 -4.46 20.11
N CYS A 13 -13.30 -4.05 20.56
CA CYS A 13 -13.58 -2.71 21.10
C CYS A 13 -13.08 -1.56 20.20
N THR A 14 -13.11 -1.75 18.88
CA THR A 14 -12.63 -0.78 17.89
C THR A 14 -13.81 -0.05 17.27
N GLN A 15 -13.82 1.28 17.35
CA GLN A 15 -14.82 2.10 16.69
C GLN A 15 -14.59 2.05 15.16
N VAL A 16 -15.65 1.75 14.42
CA VAL A 16 -15.61 1.67 12.96
C VAL A 16 -16.22 2.93 12.35
N GLU A 17 -15.46 3.59 11.48
CA GLU A 17 -15.94 4.69 10.65
C GLU A 17 -16.14 4.23 9.20
N PHE A 18 -17.25 4.64 8.60
CA PHE A 18 -17.57 4.34 7.21
C PHE A 18 -17.22 5.52 6.31
N ALA A 19 -16.33 5.29 5.35
CA ALA A 19 -16.12 6.21 4.24
C ALA A 19 -17.19 5.94 3.15
N PRO A 20 -17.98 6.95 2.74
CA PRO A 20 -18.87 6.82 1.60
C PRO A 20 -18.16 6.33 0.32
N PRO A 21 -18.87 5.64 -0.57
CA PRO A 21 -18.32 5.27 -1.87
C PRO A 21 -17.89 6.52 -2.67
N GLY A 22 -16.77 6.40 -3.40
CA GLY A 22 -16.30 7.44 -4.31
C GLY A 22 -15.55 8.62 -3.67
N ILE A 23 -15.39 8.66 -2.34
CA ILE A 23 -14.67 9.75 -1.66
C ILE A 23 -13.32 9.34 -1.06
N THR A 24 -12.85 8.11 -1.28
CA THR A 24 -11.62 7.60 -0.63
C THR A 24 -10.41 8.46 -0.97
N GLY A 25 -10.27 8.87 -2.23
CA GLY A 25 -9.21 9.78 -2.70
C GLY A 25 -9.34 11.24 -2.23
N LEU A 26 -10.33 11.55 -1.37
CA LEU A 26 -10.48 12.86 -0.73
C LEU A 26 -10.43 12.74 0.80
N ALA A 27 -11.05 11.70 1.35
CA ALA A 27 -11.32 11.57 2.77
C ALA A 27 -10.45 10.54 3.50
N GLN A 28 -9.72 9.66 2.79
CA GLN A 28 -8.85 8.67 3.42
C GLN A 28 -7.39 9.13 3.38
N PRO A 29 -6.79 9.53 4.52
CA PRO A 29 -5.40 10.01 4.58
C PRO A 29 -4.40 9.03 3.97
N MET A 30 -4.66 7.72 4.14
CA MET A 30 -3.88 6.67 3.50
C MET A 30 -3.84 6.84 1.98
N ASP A 31 -4.98 6.99 1.32
CA ASP A 31 -5.04 7.07 -0.14
C ASP A 31 -4.54 8.43 -0.67
N VAL A 32 -4.89 9.52 0.02
CA VAL A 32 -4.51 10.89 -0.36
C VAL A 32 -3.02 11.16 -0.17
N ALA A 33 -2.48 10.81 0.99
CA ALA A 33 -1.17 11.26 1.42
C ALA A 33 -0.09 10.19 1.31
N VAL A 34 -0.37 8.95 1.75
CA VAL A 34 0.63 7.87 1.83
C VAL A 34 0.76 7.11 0.51
N MET A 35 -0.37 6.71 -0.08
CA MET A 35 -0.36 5.79 -1.22
C MET A 35 0.24 6.42 -2.48
N LYS A 36 0.14 7.74 -2.67
CA LYS A 36 0.73 8.44 -3.81
C LYS A 36 2.27 8.36 -3.82
N PRO A 37 3.00 8.92 -2.82
CA PRO A 37 4.46 8.85 -2.79
C PRO A 37 4.96 7.40 -2.72
N PHE A 38 4.24 6.52 -2.04
CA PHE A 38 4.54 5.08 -2.00
C PHE A 38 4.50 4.43 -3.38
N LYS A 39 3.39 4.57 -4.13
CA LYS A 39 3.25 4.02 -5.49
C LYS A 39 4.27 4.63 -6.45
N ASP A 40 4.59 5.92 -6.29
CA ASP A 40 5.60 6.58 -7.10
C ASP A 40 7.00 6.03 -6.84
N TYR A 41 7.35 5.73 -5.59
CA TYR A 41 8.61 5.07 -5.24
C TYR A 41 8.72 3.70 -5.93
N VAL A 42 7.70 2.85 -5.78
CA VAL A 42 7.69 1.50 -6.35
C VAL A 42 7.83 1.57 -7.87
N ARG A 43 7.10 2.48 -8.53
CA ARG A 43 7.18 2.69 -9.98
C ARG A 43 8.58 3.13 -10.41
N LYS A 44 9.16 4.12 -9.73
CA LYS A 44 10.53 4.62 -10.04
C LYS A 44 11.57 3.52 -9.85
N SER A 45 11.48 2.76 -8.76
CA SER A 45 12.41 1.66 -8.46
C SER A 45 12.33 0.56 -9.51
N TYR A 46 11.12 0.21 -9.94
CA TYR A 46 10.91 -0.77 -11.00
C TYR A 46 11.52 -0.31 -12.33
N LEU A 47 11.28 0.94 -12.73
CA LEU A 47 11.84 1.51 -13.96
C LEU A 47 13.37 1.58 -13.90
N ALA A 48 13.92 2.09 -12.82
CA ALA A 48 15.37 2.23 -12.63
C ALA A 48 16.08 0.86 -12.67
N TYR A 49 15.52 -0.15 -12.01
CA TYR A 49 16.10 -1.50 -12.01
C TYR A 49 16.22 -2.08 -13.43
N HIS A 50 15.21 -1.88 -14.28
CA HIS A 50 15.19 -2.45 -15.63
C HIS A 50 15.95 -1.62 -16.66
N ILE A 51 16.63 -0.54 -16.27
CA ILE A 51 17.63 0.11 -17.12
C ILE A 51 18.84 -0.82 -17.29
N ASP A 52 19.28 -1.46 -16.20
CA ASP A 52 20.49 -2.28 -16.17
C ASP A 52 20.23 -3.79 -16.11
N HIS A 53 18.96 -4.20 -15.93
CA HIS A 53 18.59 -5.62 -15.74
C HIS A 53 17.50 -6.06 -16.71
N GLU A 54 17.64 -7.27 -17.26
CA GLU A 54 16.58 -7.90 -18.04
C GLU A 54 15.34 -8.21 -17.19
N PHE A 55 14.19 -8.36 -17.86
CA PHE A 55 12.97 -8.79 -17.20
C PHE A 55 13.09 -10.22 -16.65
N LEU A 56 12.68 -10.38 -15.40
CA LEU A 56 12.65 -11.67 -14.71
C LEU A 56 11.69 -12.65 -15.41
N LYS A 57 12.03 -13.93 -15.43
CA LYS A 57 11.34 -14.94 -16.24
C LYS A 57 10.25 -15.66 -15.45
N THR A 58 10.46 -15.89 -14.17
CA THR A 58 9.51 -16.64 -13.34
C THR A 58 8.59 -15.71 -12.52
N PRO A 59 7.35 -16.14 -12.21
CA PRO A 59 6.48 -15.41 -11.29
C PRO A 59 7.08 -15.25 -9.88
N GLN A 60 7.90 -16.20 -9.43
CA GLN A 60 8.53 -16.15 -8.11
C GLN A 60 9.55 -15.03 -8.02
N GLU A 61 10.46 -14.94 -8.99
CA GLU A 61 11.46 -13.87 -9.05
C GLU A 61 10.77 -12.49 -9.15
N LYS A 62 9.74 -12.38 -10.00
CA LYS A 62 8.96 -11.13 -10.12
C LYS A 62 8.35 -10.72 -8.78
N ARG A 63 7.74 -11.66 -8.06
CA ARG A 63 7.17 -11.39 -6.73
C ARG A 63 8.25 -10.96 -5.74
N GLN A 64 9.39 -11.64 -5.69
CA GLN A 64 10.50 -11.27 -4.82
C GLN A 64 11.01 -9.85 -5.09
N LEU A 65 11.19 -9.49 -6.36
CA LEU A 65 11.62 -8.16 -6.76
C LEU A 65 10.61 -7.08 -6.35
N ILE A 66 9.33 -7.29 -6.67
CA ILE A 66 8.27 -6.33 -6.33
C ILE A 66 8.10 -6.22 -4.81
N SER A 67 8.15 -7.34 -4.08
CA SER A 67 8.09 -7.34 -2.61
C SER A 67 9.23 -6.54 -1.98
N ARG A 68 10.44 -6.59 -2.54
CA ARG A 68 11.55 -5.75 -2.10
C ARG A 68 11.23 -4.26 -2.29
N PHE A 69 10.79 -3.84 -3.47
CA PHE A 69 10.45 -2.44 -3.73
C PHE A 69 9.28 -1.94 -2.87
N VAL A 70 8.30 -2.81 -2.60
CA VAL A 70 7.19 -2.53 -1.68
C VAL A 70 7.72 -2.29 -0.27
N ALA A 71 8.60 -3.15 0.25
CA ALA A 71 9.17 -3.01 1.58
C ALA A 71 10.01 -1.73 1.71
N GLU A 72 10.89 -1.47 0.74
CA GLU A 72 11.73 -0.27 0.71
C GLU A 72 10.89 1.01 0.55
N GLY A 73 9.90 0.98 -0.34
CA GLY A 73 9.02 2.13 -0.56
C GLY A 73 8.21 2.46 0.69
N TRP A 74 7.75 1.44 1.44
CA TRP A 74 7.05 1.65 2.70
C TRP A 74 7.96 2.28 3.75
N ALA A 75 9.19 1.78 3.89
CA ALA A 75 10.19 2.33 4.81
C ALA A 75 10.60 3.77 4.46
N SER A 76 10.46 4.19 3.20
CA SER A 76 10.77 5.56 2.77
C SER A 76 9.69 6.60 3.11
N ILE A 77 8.48 6.17 3.50
CA ILE A 77 7.41 7.10 3.88
C ILE A 77 7.69 7.66 5.27
N ALA A 78 7.79 8.98 5.37
CA ALA A 78 8.01 9.63 6.66
C ALA A 78 6.75 9.56 7.54
N PRO A 79 6.87 9.41 8.86
CA PRO A 79 5.71 9.46 9.76
C PRO A 79 4.91 10.76 9.62
N ALA A 80 5.57 11.87 9.29
CA ALA A 80 4.95 13.18 9.05
C ALA A 80 4.17 13.28 7.72
N THR A 81 4.11 12.21 6.92
CA THR A 81 3.31 12.17 5.69
C THR A 81 1.80 12.06 5.96
N ILE A 82 1.39 11.68 7.18
CA ILE A 82 0.00 11.56 7.62
C ILE A 82 -0.38 12.74 8.51
#